data_AF-A0A1M6QSM1-F1
#
_entry.id   AF-A0A1M6QSM1-F1
#
_cell.length_a   1.000
_cell.length_b   1.000
_cell.length_c   1.000
_cell.angle_alpha   90.00
_cell.angle_beta   90.00
_cell.angle_gamma   90.00
#
_symmetry.space_group_name_H-M   'P 1'
#
loop_
_entity.id
_entity.type
_entity.pdbx_description
1 polymer ?
#
loop_
_entity_poly.entity_id
_entity_poly.type
_entity_poly.pdbx_seq_one_letter_code
_entity_poly.pdbx_strand_id
1 'polypeptide(L)' 'MTQTELAKAASLGQSTVIDFEKERREVSENAKEAIRTALETAGVEFIAENGGGAGVRLRK' A
#
# COMPACT_ATOMS: atom_id res chain seq x y z
N MET A 1 2.62 3.42 10.87
CA MET A 1 1.30 3.73 10.27
C MET A 1 0.33 2.64 10.66
N THR A 2 -0.82 2.99 11.20
CA THR A 2 -1.95 2.10 11.53
C THR A 2 -2.87 1.92 10.31
N GLN A 3 -3.76 0.93 10.33
CA GLN A 3 -4.77 0.73 9.26
C GLN A 3 -5.64 1.97 9.03
N THR A 4 -6.05 2.66 10.09
CA THR A 4 -6.86 3.89 9.99
C THR A 4 -6.05 5.04 9.37
N GLU A 5 -4.77 5.16 9.71
CA GLU A 5 -3.88 6.16 9.11
C GLU A 5 -3.65 5.87 7.62
N LEU A 6 -3.43 4.61 7.24
CA LEU A 6 -3.27 4.19 5.85
C LEU A 6 -4.56 4.44 5.05
N ALA A 7 -5.71 4.07 5.59
CA ALA A 7 -7.00 4.30 4.96
C ALA A 7 -7.23 5.80 4.69
N LYS A 8 -6.93 6.65 5.69
CA LYS A 8 -7.00 8.11 5.55
C LYS A 8 -6.03 8.63 4.49
N ALA A 9 -4.78 8.17 4.50
CA ALA A 9 -3.76 8.60 3.54
C ALA A 9 -4.08 8.17 2.11
N ALA A 10 -4.66 6.99 1.93
CA ALA A 10 -5.09 6.45 0.63
C ALA A 10 -6.48 6.94 0.19
N SER A 11 -7.19 7.73 1.01
CA SER A 11 -8.58 8.14 0.77
C SER A 11 -9.53 6.95 0.55
N LEU A 12 -9.34 5.87 1.33
CA LEU A 12 -10.12 4.64 1.31
C LEU A 12 -10.89 4.43 2.61
N GLY A 13 -11.90 3.57 2.58
CA GLY A 13 -12.50 3.03 3.80
C GLY A 13 -11.54 2.07 4.51
N GLN A 14 -11.57 2.05 5.85
CA GLN A 14 -10.74 1.14 6.64
C GLN A 14 -11.00 -0.34 6.30
N SER A 15 -12.24 -0.70 5.96
CA SER A 15 -12.59 -2.06 5.52
C SER A 15 -11.85 -2.46 4.25
N THR A 16 -11.68 -1.56 3.28
CA THR A 16 -10.92 -1.83 2.05
C THR A 16 -9.46 -2.16 2.33
N VAL A 17 -8.83 -1.44 3.27
CA VAL A 17 -7.45 -1.74 3.71
C VAL A 17 -7.38 -3.10 4.39
N ILE A 18 -8.33 -3.42 5.28
CA ILE A 18 -8.39 -4.72 5.97
C ILE A 18 -8.60 -5.87 4.99
N ASP A 19 -9.47 -5.69 3.99
CA ASP A 19 -9.75 -6.70 2.96
C ASP A 19 -8.52 -6.94 2.09
N PHE A 20 -7.79 -5.87 1.75
CA PHE A 20 -6.51 -5.95 1.03
C PHE A 20 -5.44 -6.69 1.84
N GLU A 21 -5.20 -6.29 3.09
CA GLU A 21 -4.16 -6.90 3.95
C GLU A 21 -4.41 -8.37 4.27
N LYS A 22 -5.67 -8.78 4.36
CA LYS A 22 -6.07 -10.15 4.72
C LYS A 22 -6.44 -11.01 3.51
N GLU A 23 -6.29 -10.47 2.30
CA GLU A 23 -6.66 -11.14 1.05
C GLU A 23 -8.10 -11.71 1.06
N ARG A 24 -9.02 -11.08 1.82
CA ARG A 24 -10.40 -11.60 1.95
C ARG A 24 -11.22 -11.40 0.68
N ARG A 25 -10.89 -10.35 -0.06
CA ARG A 25 -11.54 -9.98 -1.31
C ARG A 25 -10.54 -9.25 -2.19
N GLU A 26 -10.67 -9.45 -3.50
CA GLU A 26 -9.97 -8.63 -4.46
C GLU A 26 -10.49 -7.19 -4.41
N VAL A 27 -9.60 -6.26 -4.04
CA VAL A 27 -9.84 -4.82 -4.11
C VAL A 27 -9.52 -4.31 -5.51
N SER A 28 -10.11 -3.18 -5.90
CA SER A 28 -9.88 -2.60 -7.23
C SER A 28 -8.42 -2.17 -7.42
N GLU A 29 -7.96 -2.14 -8.68
CA GLU A 29 -6.63 -1.65 -9.02
C GLU A 29 -6.40 -0.22 -8.52
N ASN A 30 -7.38 0.66 -8.66
CA ASN A 30 -7.31 2.03 -8.14
C ASN A 30 -7.07 2.07 -6.61
N ALA A 31 -7.65 1.12 -5.86
CA ALA A 31 -7.41 1.03 -4.42
C ALA A 31 -5.99 0.54 -4.13
N LYS A 32 -5.47 -0.43 -4.90
CA LYS A 32 -4.08 -0.91 -4.79
C LYS A 32 -3.08 0.23 -5.09
N GLU A 33 -3.33 1.02 -6.13
CA GLU A 33 -2.52 2.19 -6.49
C GLU A 33 -2.56 3.28 -5.41
N ALA A 34 -3.74 3.56 -4.84
CA ALA A 34 -3.89 4.52 -3.76
C ALA A 34 -3.12 4.09 -2.50
N ILE A 35 -3.16 2.79 -2.15
CA ILE A 35 -2.38 2.22 -1.04
C ILE A 35 -0.88 2.34 -1.31
N ARG A 36 -0.41 1.98 -2.52
CA ARG A 36 1.00 2.14 -2.92
C ARG A 36 1.46 3.59 -2.78
N THR A 37 0.69 4.53 -3.34
CA THR A 37 1.01 5.96 -3.31
C THR A 37 1.05 6.52 -1.89
N ALA A 38 0.12 6.10 -1.03
CA ALA A 38 0.10 6.48 0.38
C ALA A 38 1.36 6.01 1.13
N LEU A 39 1.77 4.76 0.89
CA LEU A 39 3.01 4.20 1.45
C LEU A 39 4.24 4.95 0.93
N GLU A 40 4.28 5.27 -0.36
CA GLU A 40 5.39 6.02 -0.97
C GLU A 40 5.51 7.43 -0.41
N THR A 41 4.37 8.09 -0.19
CA THR A 41 4.30 9.42 0.45
C THR A 41 4.74 9.35 1.92
N ALA A 42 4.47 8.24 2.60
CA ALA A 42 4.94 7.97 3.97
C ALA A 42 6.43 7.59 4.03
N GLY A 43 7.14 7.59 2.89
CA GLY A 43 8.59 7.36 2.83
C GLY A 43 8.99 5.94 2.44
N VAL A 44 8.05 5.08 2.05
CA VAL A 44 8.38 3.79 1.43
C VAL A 44 8.84 4.02 -0.02
N GLU A 45 9.70 3.17 -0.53
CA GLU A 45 10.05 3.15 -1.94
C GLU A 45 9.98 1.70 -2.43
N PHE A 46 9.13 1.46 -3.44
CA PHE A 46 8.99 0.16 -4.05
C PHE A 46 10.06 -0.02 -5.13
N ILE A 47 10.79 -1.12 -5.05
CA ILE A 47 11.88 -1.46 -5.97
C ILE A 47 11.37 -2.58 -6.88
N ALA A 48 11.37 -2.31 -8.18
CA ALA A 48 11.01 -3.31 -9.19
C ALA A 48 11.98 -4.48 -9.18
N GLU A 49 11.47 -5.65 -9.57
CA GLU A 49 12.25 -6.88 -9.67
C GLU A 49 13.24 -6.80 -10.86
N ASN A 50 14.42 -6.26 -10.63
CA ASN A 50 15.49 -6.15 -11.62
C ASN A 50 16.48 -7.33 -11.52
N GLY A 51 15.96 -8.55 -11.32
CA GLY A 51 16.76 -9.79 -11.23
C GLY A 51 17.17 -10.24 -9.82
N GLY A 52 16.85 -9.46 -8.78
CA GLY A 52 17.09 -9.79 -7.37
C GLY A 52 15.82 -10.04 -6.53
N GLY A 53 14.65 -10.11 -7.18
CA GLY A 53 13.34 -10.09 -6.52
C GLY A 53 12.79 -8.67 -6.31
N ALA A 54 11.48 -8.55 -6.19
CA ALA A 54 10.83 -7.30 -5.79
C ALA A 54 11.20 -6.93 -4.33
N GLY A 55 11.25 -5.62 -4.02
CA GLY A 55 11.64 -5.16 -2.70
C GLY A 55 11.04 -3.82 -2.28
N VAL A 56 11.28 -3.45 -1.03
CA VAL A 56 10.92 -2.14 -0.47
C VAL A 56 12.09 -1.58 0.34
N ARG A 57 12.27 -0.26 0.32
CA ARG A 57 13.18 0.45 1.24
C ARG A 57 12.48 1.66 1.86
N LEU A 58 13.03 2.17 2.96
CA LEU A 58 12.61 3.44 3.53
C LEU A 58 13.54 4.55 3.05
N ARG A 59 12.95 5.70 2.68
CA ARG A 59 13.68 6.94 2.43
C ARG A 59 14.33 7.42 3.73
N LYS A 60 15.46 8.11 3.59
CA LYS A 60 16.13 8.78 4.71
C LYS A 60 15.33 9.99 5.18
#